data_AF-A0AAW1KIQ8-F1
#
_entry.id   AF-A0AAW1KIQ8-F1
#
_cell.length_a   1.000
_cell.length_b   1.000
_cell.length_c   1.000
_cell.angle_alpha   90.00
_cell.angle_beta   90.00
_cell.angle_gamma   90.00
#
_symmetry.space_group_name_H-M   'P 1'
#
loop_
_entity.id
_entity.type
_entity.pdbx_description
1 polymer ?
#
loop_
_entity_poly.entity_id
_entity_poly.type
_entity_poly.pdbx_seq_one_letter_code
_entity_poly.pdbx_strand_id
1 'polypeptide(L)'
;MYYQKKSKEKDKHTINKVLRQQYIYFPNDSEAKEIACRIKNKTAVEQVFGFIDGTHIPILPPKDGYRDFINRKGWASLILQAVVDDNYLFRDITISFPGSCHDALVFKESNLYKASEEIIPIFFKNIDGLDVPLMLIGDPAYPLLPWLLKGYTGPLLAEEESFNCYLSSARICVENAFGSLCMLHST
;
A
#
# COMPACT_ATOMS: atom_id res chain seq x y z
N MET A 1 -38.32 13.61 11.54
CA MET A 1 -37.83 13.79 10.15
C MET A 1 -36.77 12.74 9.81
N TYR A 2 -37.17 11.48 9.65
CA TYR A 2 -36.25 10.31 9.60
C TYR A 2 -36.18 9.61 8.22
N TYR A 3 -36.69 10.24 7.14
CA TYR A 3 -36.93 9.54 5.87
C TYR A 3 -36.36 10.18 4.59
N GLN A 4 -35.44 11.16 4.68
CA GLN A 4 -34.84 11.76 3.46
C GLN A 4 -33.31 11.63 3.32
N LYS A 5 -32.60 10.93 4.22
CA LYS A 5 -31.13 10.73 4.11
C LYS A 5 -30.68 9.42 3.45
N LYS A 6 -31.56 8.42 3.27
CA LYS A 6 -31.16 7.09 2.75
C LYS A 6 -30.94 7.01 1.23
N SER A 7 -31.37 8.02 0.46
CA SER A 7 -31.30 7.95 -1.02
C SER A 7 -29.95 8.39 -1.60
N LYS A 8 -29.19 9.25 -0.92
CA LYS A 8 -27.89 9.76 -1.45
C LYS A 8 -26.67 8.95 -1.02
N GLU A 9 -26.84 8.01 -0.11
CA GLU A 9 -25.74 7.22 0.47
C GLU A 9 -25.48 5.91 -0.31
N LYS A 10 -26.54 5.33 -0.92
CA LYS A 10 -26.42 4.16 -1.80
C LYS A 10 -25.68 4.44 -3.11
N ASP A 11 -25.84 5.63 -3.67
CA ASP A 11 -25.23 5.98 -4.96
C ASP A 11 -23.72 6.24 -4.84
N LYS A 12 -23.27 6.86 -3.74
CA LYS A 12 -21.83 7.04 -3.45
C LYS A 12 -21.11 5.71 -3.23
N HIS A 13 -21.78 4.73 -2.63
CA HIS A 13 -21.21 3.40 -2.39
C HIS A 13 -21.13 2.58 -3.68
N THR A 14 -22.13 2.72 -4.56
CA THR A 14 -22.19 2.01 -5.85
C THR A 14 -21.20 2.59 -6.88
N ILE A 15 -21.08 3.93 -6.96
CA ILE A 15 -20.11 4.57 -7.86
C ILE A 15 -18.68 4.28 -7.43
N ASN A 16 -18.37 4.31 -6.12
CA ASN A 16 -17.05 3.88 -5.62
C ASN A 16 -16.77 2.41 -5.90
N LYS A 17 -17.78 1.53 -5.84
CA LYS A 17 -17.60 0.09 -6.09
C LYS A 17 -17.38 -0.21 -7.58
N VAL A 18 -18.12 0.46 -8.47
CA VAL A 18 -18.02 0.26 -9.92
C VAL A 18 -16.79 0.95 -10.51
N LEU A 19 -16.44 2.18 -10.07
CA LEU A 19 -15.23 2.86 -10.50
C LEU A 19 -13.96 2.20 -9.94
N ARG A 20 -13.97 1.70 -8.69
CA ARG A 20 -12.83 0.92 -8.17
C ARG A 20 -12.56 -0.32 -9.02
N GLN A 21 -13.59 -1.06 -9.41
CA GLN A 21 -13.41 -2.32 -10.16
C GLN A 21 -12.89 -2.13 -11.59
N GLN A 22 -13.12 -0.97 -12.22
CA GLN A 22 -12.60 -0.70 -13.57
C GLN A 22 -11.15 -0.19 -13.58
N TYR A 23 -10.67 0.44 -12.50
CA TYR A 23 -9.39 1.12 -12.48
C TYR A 23 -8.39 0.60 -11.44
N ILE A 24 -8.85 -0.17 -10.45
CA ILE A 24 -8.02 -0.73 -9.37
C ILE A 24 -8.23 -2.23 -9.33
N TYR A 25 -7.24 -2.95 -9.84
CA TYR A 25 -7.19 -4.40 -9.80
C TYR A 25 -5.76 -4.84 -9.53
N PHE A 26 -5.64 -5.99 -8.86
CA PHE A 26 -4.34 -6.58 -8.56
C PHE A 26 -3.77 -7.27 -9.81
N PRO A 27 -2.49 -7.08 -10.14
CA PRO A 27 -1.92 -7.65 -11.37
C PRO A 27 -1.93 -9.18 -11.32
N ASN A 28 -2.24 -9.80 -12.45
CA ASN A 28 -2.06 -11.25 -12.62
C ASN A 28 -0.57 -11.60 -12.81
N ASP A 29 -0.24 -12.90 -12.87
CA ASP A 29 1.13 -13.39 -13.01
C ASP A 29 1.91 -12.79 -14.19
N SER A 30 1.29 -12.58 -15.35
CA SER A 30 1.97 -12.02 -16.52
C SER A 30 2.27 -10.55 -16.31
N GLU A 31 1.27 -9.79 -15.87
CA GLU A 31 1.42 -8.36 -15.63
C GLU A 31 2.41 -8.09 -14.48
N ALA A 32 2.39 -8.89 -13.43
CA ALA A 32 3.33 -8.78 -12.32
C ALA A 32 4.79 -8.98 -12.75
N LYS A 33 5.05 -9.93 -13.66
CA LYS A 33 6.39 -10.12 -14.25
C LYS A 33 6.82 -8.93 -15.10
N GLU A 34 5.89 -8.36 -15.86
CA GLU A 34 6.17 -7.16 -16.65
C GLU A 34 6.47 -5.94 -15.76
N ILE A 35 5.68 -5.74 -14.71
CA ILE A 35 5.93 -4.71 -13.68
C ILE A 35 7.32 -4.93 -13.08
N ALA A 36 7.65 -6.17 -12.69
CA ALA A 36 8.95 -6.48 -12.12
C ALA A 36 10.13 -6.22 -13.06
N CYS A 37 9.97 -6.52 -14.35
CA CYS A 37 10.97 -6.16 -15.36
C CYS A 37 11.17 -4.64 -15.44
N ARG A 38 10.08 -3.86 -15.42
CA ARG A 38 10.16 -2.38 -15.47
C ARG A 38 10.77 -1.79 -14.20
N ILE A 39 10.38 -2.29 -13.01
CA ILE A 39 10.96 -1.84 -11.73
C ILE A 39 12.45 -2.12 -11.71
N LYS A 40 12.88 -3.34 -12.07
CA LYS A 40 14.29 -3.68 -12.15
C LYS A 40 15.07 -2.71 -13.03
N ASN A 41 14.54 -2.36 -14.21
CA ASN A 41 15.20 -1.44 -15.13
C ASN A 41 15.31 0.00 -14.56
N LYS A 42 14.43 0.39 -13.63
CA LYS A 42 14.42 1.70 -12.98
C LYS A 42 15.26 1.75 -11.69
N THR A 43 15.29 0.66 -10.91
CA THR A 43 15.77 0.67 -9.51
C THR A 43 16.86 -0.36 -9.22
N ALA A 44 17.20 -1.22 -10.18
CA ALA A 44 18.10 -2.38 -10.04
C ALA A 44 17.64 -3.47 -9.05
N VAL A 45 16.48 -3.31 -8.40
CA VAL A 45 15.94 -4.32 -7.48
C VAL A 45 15.16 -5.37 -8.27
N GLU A 46 15.51 -6.63 -8.05
CA GLU A 46 14.93 -7.78 -8.73
C GLU A 46 13.61 -8.24 -8.11
N GLN A 47 12.74 -8.81 -8.95
CA GLN A 47 11.49 -9.46 -8.53
C GLN A 47 10.48 -8.58 -7.74
N VAL A 48 10.58 -7.25 -7.82
CA VAL A 48 9.61 -6.36 -7.17
C VAL A 48 8.47 -6.06 -8.12
N PHE A 49 7.21 -6.33 -7.75
CA PHE A 49 6.06 -6.04 -8.63
C PHE A 49 5.12 -4.96 -8.09
N GLY A 50 5.51 -4.28 -7.01
CA GLY A 50 4.78 -3.17 -6.45
C GLY A 50 5.32 -2.75 -5.09
N PHE A 51 4.77 -1.66 -4.59
CA PHE A 51 5.14 -1.09 -3.30
C PHE A 51 3.89 -0.87 -2.46
N ILE A 52 3.94 -1.26 -1.20
CA ILE A 52 2.84 -1.09 -0.24
C ILE A 52 3.18 0.02 0.74
N ASP A 53 2.24 0.94 0.94
CA ASP A 53 2.40 1.99 1.96
C ASP A 53 1.07 2.41 2.57
N GLY A 54 1.17 3.01 3.76
CA GLY A 54 0.06 3.61 4.49
C GLY A 54 0.12 5.14 4.46
N THR A 55 -1.03 5.79 4.37
CA THR A 55 -1.16 7.24 4.53
C THR A 55 -2.44 7.60 5.28
N HIS A 56 -2.46 8.79 5.87
CA HIS A 56 -3.62 9.32 6.57
C HIS A 56 -4.45 10.21 5.64
N ILE A 57 -5.73 9.89 5.50
CA ILE A 57 -6.72 10.74 4.81
C ILE A 57 -7.43 11.61 5.85
N PRO A 58 -7.41 12.95 5.71
CA PRO A 58 -8.15 13.84 6.60
C PRO A 58 -9.65 13.56 6.55
N ILE A 59 -10.29 13.56 7.72
CA ILE A 59 -11.75 13.46 7.81
C ILE A 59 -12.32 14.49 8.77
N LEU A 60 -13.62 14.73 8.66
CA LEU A 60 -14.40 15.29 9.75
C LEU A 60 -14.80 14.13 10.67
N PRO A 61 -14.24 14.04 11.88
CA PRO A 61 -14.54 12.94 12.78
C PRO A 61 -15.99 13.07 13.30
N PRO A 62 -16.64 11.95 13.65
CA PRO A 62 -17.91 11.98 14.36
C PRO A 62 -17.77 12.71 15.71
N LYS A 63 -18.88 13.28 16.21
CA LYS A 63 -18.90 13.99 17.51
C LYS A 63 -18.52 13.05 18.67
N ASP A 64 -19.04 11.83 18.63
CA ASP A 64 -18.72 10.78 19.59
C ASP A 64 -17.54 9.94 19.06
N GLY A 65 -16.58 9.61 19.93
CA GLY A 65 -15.40 8.82 19.53
C GLY A 65 -14.37 9.57 18.68
N TYR A 66 -14.40 10.91 18.62
CA TYR A 66 -13.49 11.70 17.79
C TYR A 66 -12.00 11.39 18.04
N ARG A 67 -11.65 11.03 19.28
CA ARG A 67 -10.26 10.75 19.71
C ARG A 67 -9.65 9.57 18.96
N ASP A 68 -10.47 8.59 18.59
CA ASP A 68 -10.00 7.39 17.89
C ASP A 68 -9.48 7.75 16.49
N PHE A 69 -9.93 8.86 15.91
CA PHE A 69 -9.49 9.32 14.60
C PHE A 69 -8.26 10.22 14.66
N ILE A 70 -7.85 10.67 15.84
CA ILE A 70 -6.68 11.55 16.00
C ILE A 70 -5.42 10.72 15.78
N ASN A 71 -4.67 11.06 14.74
CA ASN A 71 -3.38 10.43 14.47
C ASN A 71 -2.27 11.03 15.34
N ARG A 72 -1.06 10.49 15.20
CA ARG A 72 0.14 10.94 15.93
C ARG A 72 0.50 12.42 15.67
N LYS A 73 0.00 13.01 14.59
CA LYS A 73 0.19 14.42 14.22
C LYS A 73 -0.93 15.33 14.77
N GLY A 74 -1.87 14.80 15.54
CA GLY A 74 -2.88 15.58 16.27
C GLY A 74 -4.12 15.96 15.46
N TRP A 75 -4.31 15.41 14.25
CA TRP A 75 -5.48 15.68 13.41
C TRP A 75 -6.27 14.41 13.08
N ALA A 76 -7.56 14.60 12.79
CA ALA A 76 -8.50 13.50 12.56
C ALA A 76 -8.34 12.89 11.16
N SER A 77 -8.19 11.56 11.10
CA SER A 77 -7.93 10.86 9.86
C SER A 77 -8.47 9.44 9.82
N LEU A 78 -8.57 8.89 8.61
CA LEU A 78 -8.62 7.46 8.34
C LEU A 78 -7.28 7.00 7.77
N ILE A 79 -6.91 5.76 8.06
CA ILE A 79 -5.73 5.13 7.45
C ILE A 79 -6.15 4.51 6.12
N LEU A 80 -5.48 4.92 5.05
CA LEU A 80 -5.49 4.28 3.75
C LEU A 80 -4.19 3.51 3.58
N GLN A 81 -4.28 2.22 3.29
CA GLN A 81 -3.19 1.41 2.77
C GLN A 81 -3.40 1.23 1.27
N ALA A 82 -2.33 1.31 0.48
CA ALA A 82 -2.39 0.97 -0.92
C ALA A 82 -1.15 0.24 -1.42
N VAL A 83 -1.35 -0.54 -2.49
CA VAL A 83 -0.28 -1.06 -3.34
C VAL A 83 -0.21 -0.23 -4.60
N VAL A 84 0.98 0.22 -4.97
CA VAL A 84 1.23 1.05 -6.16
C VAL A 84 2.33 0.41 -7.00
N ASP A 85 2.18 0.46 -8.32
CA ASP A 85 3.20 -0.03 -9.25
C ASP A 85 4.16 1.06 -9.75
N ASP A 86 5.05 0.68 -10.67
CA ASP A 86 6.08 1.56 -11.24
C ASP A 86 5.56 2.70 -12.12
N ASN A 87 4.27 2.67 -12.46
CA ASN A 87 3.58 3.66 -13.28
C ASN A 87 2.60 4.50 -12.43
N TYR A 88 2.77 4.49 -11.10
CA TYR A 88 1.92 5.23 -10.16
C TYR A 88 0.46 4.76 -10.15
N LEU A 89 0.18 3.54 -10.63
CA LEU A 89 -1.17 2.98 -10.63
C LEU A 89 -1.44 2.29 -9.31
N PHE A 90 -2.58 2.61 -8.70
CA PHE A 90 -3.08 1.93 -7.51
C PHE A 90 -3.60 0.53 -7.89
N ARG A 91 -2.96 -0.50 -7.35
CA ARG A 91 -3.27 -1.92 -7.61
C ARG A 91 -4.11 -2.58 -6.52
N ASP A 92 -4.01 -2.07 -5.29
CA ASP A 92 -4.94 -2.39 -4.20
C ASP A 92 -5.12 -1.14 -3.33
N ILE A 93 -6.32 -0.95 -2.77
CA ILE A 93 -6.57 0.10 -1.78
C ILE A 93 -7.51 -0.41 -0.69
N THR A 94 -7.01 -0.39 0.54
CA THR A 94 -7.76 -0.66 1.76
C THR A 94 -7.92 0.63 2.57
N ILE A 95 -9.17 1.01 2.90
CA ILE A 95 -9.48 2.13 3.80
C ILE A 95 -10.32 1.54 4.92
N SER A 96 -9.78 1.47 6.14
CA SER A 96 -10.37 0.58 7.14
C SER A 96 -10.33 1.06 8.58
N PHE A 97 -9.37 1.91 8.98
CA PHE A 97 -9.18 2.21 10.41
C PHE A 97 -9.12 3.71 10.75
N PRO A 98 -9.57 4.09 11.96
CA PRO A 98 -9.31 5.40 12.54
C PRO A 98 -7.81 5.71 12.65
N GLY A 99 -7.45 6.98 12.54
CA GLY A 99 -6.06 7.47 12.52
C GLY A 99 -5.19 7.15 13.74
N SER A 100 -5.79 6.72 14.86
CA SER A 100 -5.04 6.27 16.04
C SER A 100 -4.52 4.83 15.93
N CYS A 101 -5.04 4.03 14.98
CA CYS A 101 -4.65 2.64 14.83
C CYS A 101 -3.21 2.47 14.30
N HIS A 102 -2.63 1.30 14.57
CA HIS A 102 -1.31 0.94 14.07
C HIS A 102 -1.38 0.34 12.67
N ASP A 103 -0.44 0.69 11.79
CA ASP A 103 -0.39 0.20 10.39
C ASP A 103 -0.37 -1.34 10.30
N ALA A 104 0.29 -2.01 11.24
CA ALA A 104 0.31 -3.48 11.29
C ALA A 104 -1.09 -4.10 11.48
N LEU A 105 -2.00 -3.43 12.19
CA LEU A 105 -3.39 -3.86 12.32
C LEU A 105 -4.14 -3.65 11.01
N VAL A 106 -3.95 -2.49 10.38
CA VAL A 106 -4.54 -2.16 9.07
C VAL A 106 -4.14 -3.19 8.02
N PHE A 107 -2.86 -3.56 7.99
CA PHE A 107 -2.33 -4.56 7.09
C PHE A 107 -2.98 -5.93 7.28
N LYS A 108 -3.01 -6.45 8.51
CA LYS A 108 -3.65 -7.75 8.80
C LYS A 108 -5.12 -7.81 8.44
N GLU A 109 -5.81 -6.68 8.53
CA GLU A 109 -7.23 -6.57 8.23
C GLU A 109 -7.53 -6.27 6.77
N SER A 110 -6.50 -5.97 5.96
CA SER A 110 -6.62 -5.68 4.54
C SER A 110 -7.00 -6.90 3.71
N ASN A 111 -7.69 -6.65 2.59
CA ASN A 111 -8.02 -7.72 1.64
C ASN A 111 -6.76 -8.35 1.05
N LEU A 112 -5.71 -7.54 0.83
CA LEU A 112 -4.42 -8.01 0.37
C LEU A 112 -3.85 -9.11 1.27
N TYR A 113 -3.80 -8.88 2.58
CA TYR A 113 -3.29 -9.87 3.53
C TYR A 113 -4.21 -11.09 3.64
N LYS A 114 -5.53 -10.87 3.71
CA LYS A 114 -6.51 -11.96 3.87
C LYS A 114 -6.59 -12.89 2.67
N ALA A 115 -6.37 -12.36 1.46
CA ALA A 115 -6.43 -13.12 0.22
C ALA A 115 -5.04 -13.42 -0.36
N SER A 116 -3.95 -13.21 0.40
CA SER A 116 -2.59 -13.25 -0.15
C SER A 116 -2.23 -14.60 -0.76
N GLU A 117 -2.76 -15.70 -0.24
CA GLU A 117 -2.52 -17.04 -0.78
C GLU A 117 -3.14 -17.25 -2.18
N GLU A 118 -4.16 -16.47 -2.53
CA GLU A 118 -4.89 -16.59 -3.79
C GLU A 118 -4.45 -15.54 -4.82
N ILE A 119 -4.15 -14.31 -4.37
CA ILE A 119 -3.95 -13.16 -5.28
C ILE A 119 -2.49 -12.78 -5.50
N ILE A 120 -1.56 -13.23 -4.64
CA ILE A 120 -0.14 -12.93 -4.82
C ILE A 120 0.40 -13.80 -5.96
N PRO A 121 0.99 -13.20 -7.01
CA PRO A 121 1.59 -13.92 -8.11
C PRO A 121 2.70 -14.88 -7.65
N ILE A 122 2.62 -16.14 -8.07
CA ILE A 122 3.62 -17.15 -7.74
C ILE A 122 4.59 -17.31 -8.90
N PHE A 123 5.72 -16.63 -8.81
CA PHE A 123 6.82 -16.77 -9.75
C PHE A 123 8.15 -16.64 -9.03
N PHE A 124 9.10 -17.48 -9.42
CA PHE A 124 10.46 -17.48 -8.91
C PHE A 124 11.43 -17.25 -10.06
N LYS A 125 12.46 -16.46 -9.77
CA LYS A 125 13.60 -16.27 -10.66
C LYS A 125 14.87 -16.67 -9.94
N ASN A 126 15.67 -17.51 -10.58
CA ASN A 126 16.99 -17.85 -10.07
C ASN A 126 17.94 -16.66 -10.26
N ILE A 127 18.52 -16.18 -9.17
CA ILE A 127 19.47 -15.07 -9.12
C ILE A 127 20.65 -15.56 -8.27
N ASP A 128 21.81 -15.71 -8.91
CA ASP A 128 23.05 -16.20 -8.27
C ASP A 128 22.87 -17.53 -7.50
N GLY A 129 22.04 -18.43 -8.03
CA GLY A 129 21.76 -19.73 -7.44
C GLY A 129 20.65 -19.73 -6.38
N LEU A 130 20.06 -18.57 -6.07
CA LEU A 130 18.92 -18.44 -5.15
C LEU A 130 17.62 -18.22 -5.93
N ASP A 131 16.58 -18.98 -5.60
CA ASP A 131 15.24 -18.75 -6.15
C ASP A 131 14.55 -17.62 -5.39
N VAL A 132 14.42 -16.47 -6.05
CA VAL A 132 13.83 -15.25 -5.49
C VAL A 132 12.37 -15.15 -5.95
N PRO A 133 11.39 -15.07 -5.03
CA PRO A 133 9.98 -14.90 -5.38
C PRO A 133 9.69 -13.48 -5.85
N LEU A 134 8.56 -13.30 -6.53
CA LEU A 134 7.94 -11.97 -6.68
C LEU A 134 7.55 -11.40 -5.31
N MET A 135 7.91 -10.14 -5.08
CA MET A 135 7.73 -9.45 -3.81
C MET A 135 7.13 -8.06 -3.98
N LEU A 136 6.35 -7.64 -3.00
CA LEU A 136 6.07 -6.24 -2.73
C LEU A 136 7.15 -5.68 -1.80
N ILE A 137 7.44 -4.38 -1.91
CA ILE A 137 8.27 -3.67 -0.93
C ILE A 137 7.37 -2.82 -0.04
N GLY A 138 7.50 -2.97 1.27
CA GLY A 138 6.78 -2.18 2.27
C GLY A 138 7.68 -1.32 3.14
N ASP A 139 7.04 -0.44 3.91
CA ASP A 139 7.69 0.28 4.99
C ASP A 139 8.30 -0.67 6.05
N PRO A 140 9.39 -0.30 6.74
CA PRO A 140 9.94 -1.09 7.85
C PRO A 140 8.92 -1.50 8.93
N ALA A 141 7.82 -0.77 9.08
CA ALA A 141 6.72 -1.09 9.98
C ALA A 141 5.91 -2.35 9.60
N TYR A 142 5.97 -2.80 8.34
CA TYR A 142 5.30 -4.02 7.88
C TYR A 142 6.04 -5.28 8.39
N PRO A 143 5.39 -6.45 8.43
CA PRO A 143 6.09 -7.71 8.67
C PRO A 143 6.91 -8.13 7.43
N LEU A 144 7.96 -8.93 7.65
CA LEU A 144 8.62 -9.64 6.56
C LEU A 144 7.83 -10.91 6.23
N LEU A 145 7.41 -11.10 4.98
CA LEU A 145 6.68 -12.28 4.50
C LEU A 145 7.32 -12.81 3.20
N PRO A 146 7.02 -14.04 2.76
CA PRO A 146 7.56 -14.60 1.52
C PRO A 146 7.32 -13.74 0.26
N TRP A 147 6.31 -12.87 0.30
CA TRP A 147 5.91 -11.97 -0.78
C TRP A 147 5.99 -10.48 -0.39
N LEU A 148 6.46 -10.16 0.82
CA LEU A 148 6.56 -8.79 1.31
C LEU A 148 7.94 -8.55 1.93
N LEU A 149 8.74 -7.77 1.23
CA LEU A 149 10.08 -7.35 1.63
C LEU A 149 10.03 -6.01 2.36
N LYS A 150 10.89 -5.84 3.36
CA LYS A 150 11.06 -4.59 4.08
C LYS A 150 12.53 -4.33 4.38
N GLY A 151 12.85 -3.08 4.67
CA GLY A 151 14.20 -2.71 5.13
C GLY A 151 14.53 -3.29 6.51
N TYR A 152 15.82 -3.53 6.74
CA TYR A 152 16.37 -3.90 8.05
C TYR A 152 16.14 -2.77 9.07
N THR A 153 15.97 -3.14 10.33
CA THR A 153 15.72 -2.21 11.44
C THR A 153 16.61 -2.54 12.64
N GLY A 154 17.07 -1.54 13.39
CA GLY A 154 17.91 -1.71 14.57
C GLY A 154 19.35 -1.24 14.32
N PRO A 155 20.34 -1.67 15.12
CA PRO A 155 21.75 -1.45 14.83
C PRO A 155 22.13 -2.22 13.57
N LEU A 156 22.42 -1.50 12.48
CA LEU A 156 22.65 -2.09 11.16
C LEU A 156 24.15 -2.28 10.87
N LEU A 157 24.46 -3.34 10.13
CA LEU A 157 25.75 -3.51 9.46
C LEU A 157 25.80 -2.67 8.17
N ALA A 158 27.01 -2.42 7.65
CA ALA A 158 27.21 -1.61 6.44
C ALA A 158 26.47 -2.20 5.22
N GLU A 159 26.38 -3.53 5.13
CA GLU A 159 25.66 -4.24 4.08
C GLU A 159 24.14 -4.05 4.19
N GLU A 160 23.61 -4.03 5.42
CA GLU A 160 22.19 -3.80 5.68
C GLU A 160 21.80 -2.33 5.42
N GLU A 161 22.68 -1.38 5.74
CA GLU A 161 22.53 0.03 5.38
C GLU A 161 22.53 0.23 3.87
N SER A 162 23.48 -0.41 3.17
CA SER A 162 23.54 -0.39 1.70
C SER A 162 22.26 -0.94 1.09
N PHE A 163 21.79 -2.10 1.57
CA PHE A 163 20.52 -2.69 1.14
C PHE A 163 19.32 -1.77 1.39
N ASN A 164 19.24 -1.17 2.57
CA ASN A 164 18.18 -0.21 2.90
C ASN A 164 18.23 1.03 2.01
N CYS A 165 19.41 1.48 1.59
CA CYS A 165 19.58 2.58 0.64
C CYS A 165 18.99 2.21 -0.74
N TYR A 166 19.27 1.00 -1.24
CA TYR A 166 18.67 0.50 -2.49
C TYR A 166 17.14 0.38 -2.39
N LEU A 167 16.61 -0.20 -1.30
CA LEU A 167 15.17 -0.29 -1.09
C LEU A 167 14.50 1.08 -0.99
N SER A 168 15.11 2.02 -0.26
CA SER A 168 14.58 3.38 -0.12
C SER A 168 14.58 4.10 -1.46
N SER A 169 15.65 3.99 -2.25
CA SER A 169 15.72 4.53 -3.61
C SER A 169 14.64 3.95 -4.52
N ALA A 170 14.37 2.64 -4.44
CA ALA A 170 13.27 2.02 -5.17
C ALA A 170 11.90 2.57 -4.75
N ARG A 171 11.71 2.87 -3.45
CA ARG A 171 10.49 3.47 -2.91
C ARG A 171 10.28 4.94 -3.28
N ILE A 172 11.32 5.71 -3.64
CA ILE A 172 11.15 7.09 -4.12
C ILE A 172 10.19 7.14 -5.33
N CYS A 173 10.21 6.09 -6.17
CA CYS A 173 9.27 5.96 -7.29
C CYS A 173 7.79 5.88 -6.86
N VAL A 174 7.46 5.62 -5.58
CA VAL A 174 6.07 5.61 -5.09
C VAL A 174 5.75 6.76 -4.13
N GLU A 175 6.75 7.39 -3.51
CA GLU A 175 6.54 8.58 -2.68
C GLU A 175 5.82 9.71 -3.47
N ASN A 176 6.09 9.83 -4.78
CA ASN A 176 5.38 10.80 -5.63
C ASN A 176 3.90 10.45 -5.87
N ALA A 177 3.52 9.16 -5.90
CA ALA A 177 2.12 8.73 -6.02
C ALA A 177 1.33 9.06 -4.75
N PHE A 178 1.87 8.69 -3.58
CA PHE A 178 1.24 9.00 -2.30
C PHE A 178 1.27 10.51 -1.99
N GLY A 179 2.33 11.21 -2.39
CA GLY A 179 2.43 12.66 -2.32
C GLY A 179 1.32 13.34 -3.14
N SER A 180 1.07 12.87 -4.37
CA SER A 180 -0.02 13.37 -5.22
C SER A 180 -1.40 13.12 -4.61
N LEU A 181 -1.59 11.99 -3.93
CA LEU A 181 -2.84 11.67 -3.22
C LEU A 181 -3.10 12.63 -2.04
N CYS A 182 -2.05 13.00 -1.30
CA CYS A 182 -2.13 13.94 -0.18
C CYS A 182 -2.24 15.42 -0.62
N MET A 183 -1.67 15.78 -1.77
CA MET A 183 -1.64 17.17 -2.28
C MET A 183 -3.00 17.70 -2.75
N LEU A 184 -4.00 16.84 -2.99
CA LEU A 184 -5.35 17.24 -3.42
C LEU A 184 -6.16 18.03 -2.37
N HIS A 185 -5.60 18.38 -1.21
CA HIS A 185 -6.25 19.18 -0.16
C HIS A 185 -5.43 20.41 0.30
N SER A 186 -4.40 20.83 -0.45
CA SER A 186 -3.61 22.04 -0.13
C SER A 186 -3.94 23.27 -1.00
N THR A 187 -5.11 23.30 -1.66
CA THR A 187 -5.59 24.47 -2.42
C THR A 187 -6.97 24.88 -1.95
#